data_AF-H5XGE9-F1
#
_entry.id   AF-H5XGE9-F1
#
_cell.length_a   1.000
_cell.length_b   1.000
_cell.length_c   1.000
_cell.angle_alpha   90.00
_cell.angle_beta   90.00
_cell.angle_gamma   90.00
#
_symmetry.space_group_name_H-M   'P 1'
#
loop_
_entity.id
_entity.type
_entity.pdbx_description
1 polymer ?
#
loop_
_entity_poly.entity_id
_entity_poly.type
_entity_poly.pdbx_seq_one_letter_code
_entity_poly.pdbx_strand_id
1 'polypeptide(L)'
;MAGGQTVDPGKLNAAGTAYEQVGGELVDEASRIETGVSSAQFGKAWTHAGSHYADAIKLYKDRVKSHGDKATDFGDRLSKAAKSYEDGEAVSTDMIASKQV
;
A
#
# COMPACT_ATOMS: atom_id res chain seq x y z
N MET A 1 -26.39 14.49 20.06
CA MET A 1 -25.23 13.67 19.65
C MET A 1 -24.21 14.63 19.06
N ALA A 2 -23.15 14.92 19.81
CA ALA A 2 -22.22 16.00 19.52
C ALA A 2 -21.13 15.56 18.52
N GLY A 3 -20.91 16.38 17.48
CA GLY A 3 -19.57 16.63 16.91
C GLY A 3 -18.78 15.46 16.32
N GLY A 4 -19.42 14.46 15.71
CA GLY A 4 -18.69 13.45 14.94
C GLY A 4 -18.22 14.04 13.60
N GLN A 5 -16.94 13.88 13.26
CA GLN A 5 -16.49 14.10 11.88
C GLN A 5 -17.32 13.18 10.98
N THR A 6 -18.07 13.76 10.03
CA THR A 6 -18.81 13.00 9.03
C THR A 6 -17.77 12.34 8.12
N VAL A 7 -17.40 11.10 8.43
CA VAL A 7 -16.51 10.29 7.59
C VAL A 7 -17.40 9.62 6.56
N ASP A 8 -17.12 9.87 5.28
CA ASP A 8 -17.77 9.20 4.15
C ASP A 8 -17.07 7.85 3.95
N PRO A 9 -17.69 6.71 4.33
CA PRO A 9 -17.03 5.41 4.26
C PRO A 9 -16.71 5.01 2.83
N GLY A 10 -17.55 5.41 1.87
CA GLY A 10 -17.33 5.16 0.44
C GLY A 10 -16.07 5.84 -0.07
N LYS A 11 -15.83 7.10 0.31
CA LYS A 11 -14.58 7.81 -0.03
C LYS A 11 -13.36 7.23 0.67
N LEU A 12 -13.52 6.79 1.91
CA LEU A 12 -12.43 6.17 2.67
C LEU A 12 -12.03 4.82 2.06
N ASN A 13 -13.01 4.01 1.66
CA ASN A 13 -12.79 2.74 0.98
C ASN A 13 -12.17 2.95 -0.41
N ALA A 14 -12.65 3.92 -1.18
CA ALA A 14 -12.07 4.27 -2.48
C ALA A 14 -10.59 4.71 -2.36
N ALA A 15 -10.26 5.49 -1.32
CA ALA A 15 -8.88 5.83 -1.01
C ALA A 15 -8.06 4.57 -0.63
N GLY A 16 -8.63 3.68 0.18
CA GLY A 16 -8.03 2.39 0.53
C GLY A 16 -7.64 1.57 -0.69
N THR A 17 -8.59 1.35 -1.59
CA THR A 17 -8.36 0.63 -2.87
C THR A 17 -7.30 1.30 -3.74
N ALA A 18 -7.30 2.64 -3.83
CA ALA A 18 -6.29 3.36 -4.60
C ALA A 18 -4.88 3.17 -4.03
N TYR A 19 -4.72 3.20 -2.71
CA TYR A 19 -3.43 2.94 -2.06
C TYR A 19 -2.98 1.48 -2.17
N GLU A 20 -3.91 0.51 -2.09
CA GLU A 20 -3.63 -0.90 -2.36
C GLU A 20 -3.15 -1.11 -3.81
N GLN A 21 -3.79 -0.47 -4.78
CA GLN A 21 -3.39 -0.56 -6.19
C GLN A 21 -1.98 0.03 -6.41
N VAL A 22 -1.73 1.24 -5.93
CA VAL A 22 -0.41 1.88 -6.05
C VAL A 22 0.67 1.06 -5.33
N GLY A 23 0.34 0.48 -4.18
CA GLY A 23 1.23 -0.42 -3.45
C GLY A 23 1.60 -1.66 -4.25
N GLY A 24 0.62 -2.30 -4.88
CA GLY A 24 0.82 -3.42 -5.80
C GLY A 24 1.69 -3.05 -7.00
N GLU A 25 1.40 -1.93 -7.66
CA GLU A 25 2.18 -1.44 -8.80
C GLU A 25 3.66 -1.19 -8.42
N LEU A 26 3.93 -0.65 -7.22
CA LEU A 26 5.29 -0.47 -6.73
C LEU A 26 6.02 -1.80 -6.48
N VAL A 27 5.33 -2.81 -5.93
CA VAL A 27 5.91 -4.14 -5.72
C VAL A 27 6.19 -4.84 -7.04
N ASP A 28 5.29 -4.72 -8.01
CA ASP A 28 5.48 -5.25 -9.36
C ASP A 28 6.64 -4.56 -10.07
N GLU A 29 6.71 -3.24 -10.00
CA GLU A 29 7.81 -2.48 -10.58
C GLU A 29 9.15 -2.84 -9.92
N ALA A 30 9.19 -2.99 -8.59
CA ALA A 30 10.37 -3.47 -7.89
C ALA A 30 10.83 -4.86 -8.39
N SER A 31 9.89 -5.71 -8.77
CA SER A 31 10.18 -7.04 -9.32
C SER A 31 10.76 -6.97 -10.73
N ARG A 32 10.31 -5.98 -11.52
CA ARG A 32 10.78 -5.69 -12.89
C ARG A 32 12.11 -4.98 -12.98
N ILE A 33 12.63 -4.45 -11.87
CA ILE A 33 14.01 -3.97 -11.78
C ILE A 33 14.94 -5.18 -11.92
N GLU A 34 15.21 -5.54 -13.17
CA GLU A 34 16.29 -6.38 -13.65
C GLU A 34 17.28 -5.47 -14.34
N THR A 35 18.51 -5.41 -13.83
CA THR A 35 19.40 -4.33 -14.26
C THR A 35 20.26 -4.64 -15.46
N GLY A 36 20.20 -5.83 -16.05
CA GLY A 36 21.01 -6.17 -17.23
C GLY A 36 22.54 -6.14 -16.98
N VAL A 37 22.98 -5.50 -15.90
CA VAL A 37 24.24 -5.67 -15.17
C VAL A 37 24.19 -7.06 -14.53
N SER A 38 24.02 -8.07 -15.37
CA SER A 38 24.43 -9.39 -15.01
C SER A 38 25.91 -9.29 -14.65
N SER A 39 26.26 -9.88 -13.52
CA SER A 39 27.63 -10.20 -13.16
C SER A 39 28.39 -10.90 -14.30
N ALA A 40 27.68 -11.41 -15.32
CA ALA A 40 28.26 -12.00 -16.53
C ALA A 40 28.90 -11.00 -17.51
N GLN A 41 28.29 -9.84 -17.78
CA GLN A 41 28.82 -8.85 -18.76
C GLN A 41 29.62 -7.72 -18.09
N PHE A 42 29.12 -7.12 -17.02
CA PHE A 42 29.83 -6.03 -16.33
C PHE A 42 30.90 -6.58 -15.37
N GLY A 43 30.62 -7.75 -14.76
CA GLY A 43 31.51 -8.37 -13.78
C GLY A 43 32.82 -8.92 -14.36
N LYS A 44 32.94 -9.15 -15.67
CA LYS A 44 34.20 -9.60 -16.30
C LYS A 44 35.22 -8.48 -16.53
N ALA A 45 34.77 -7.26 -16.81
CA ALA A 45 35.66 -6.14 -17.14
C ALA A 45 35.94 -5.22 -15.94
N TRP A 46 35.01 -5.13 -14.99
CA TRP A 46 35.08 -4.21 -13.85
C TRP A 46 34.55 -4.86 -12.57
N THR A 47 35.20 -5.92 -12.12
CA THR A 47 34.84 -6.70 -10.91
C THR A 47 34.59 -5.83 -9.68
N HIS A 48 35.39 -4.77 -9.48
CA HIS A 48 35.25 -3.89 -8.31
C HIS A 48 34.05 -2.93 -8.43
N ALA A 49 33.77 -2.38 -9.62
CA ALA A 49 32.64 -1.47 -9.82
C ALA A 49 31.30 -2.21 -9.93
N GLY A 50 31.29 -3.42 -10.50
CA GLY A 50 30.09 -4.23 -10.67
C GLY A 50 29.38 -4.56 -9.35
N SER A 51 30.14 -4.78 -8.26
CA SER A 51 29.57 -5.03 -6.93
C SER A 51 28.80 -3.82 -6.40
N HIS A 52 29.38 -2.62 -6.48
CA HIS A 52 28.74 -1.40 -6.00
C HIS A 52 27.44 -1.07 -6.75
N TYR A 53 27.41 -1.31 -8.06
CA TYR A 53 26.19 -1.16 -8.84
C TYR A 53 25.14 -2.20 -8.46
N ALA A 54 25.52 -3.48 -8.33
CA ALA A 54 24.61 -4.53 -7.92
C ALA A 54 24.00 -4.24 -6.53
N ASP A 55 24.80 -3.76 -5.58
CA ASP A 55 24.36 -3.38 -4.24
C ASP A 55 23.42 -2.17 -4.27
N ALA A 56 23.75 -1.12 -5.04
CA ALA A 56 22.91 0.06 -5.17
C ALA A 56 21.55 -0.27 -5.81
N ILE A 57 21.56 -1.13 -6.82
CA ILE A 57 20.36 -1.62 -7.50
C ILE A 57 19.48 -2.43 -6.55
N LYS A 58 20.10 -3.34 -5.79
CA LYS A 58 19.40 -4.14 -4.78
C LYS A 58 18.79 -3.24 -3.72
N LEU A 59 19.54 -2.27 -3.21
CA LEU A 59 19.04 -1.30 -2.23
C LEU A 59 17.85 -0.51 -2.78
N TYR A 60 17.92 -0.09 -4.04
CA TYR A 60 16.82 0.62 -4.69
C TYR A 60 15.58 -0.28 -4.81
N LYS A 61 15.73 -1.51 -5.30
CA LYS A 61 14.66 -2.52 -5.38
C LYS A 61 14.00 -2.78 -4.02
N ASP A 62 14.81 -2.98 -2.98
CA ASP A 62 14.31 -3.24 -1.63
C ASP A 62 13.53 -2.03 -1.08
N ARG A 63 13.97 -0.81 -1.39
CA ARG A 63 13.25 0.42 -1.01
C ARG A 63 11.93 0.56 -1.74
N VAL A 64 11.90 0.37 -3.06
CA VAL A 64 10.65 0.46 -3.85
C VAL A 64 9.64 -0.56 -3.33
N LYS A 65 10.08 -1.80 -3.11
CA LYS A 65 9.24 -2.84 -2.52
C LYS A 65 8.72 -2.45 -1.13
N SER A 66 9.58 -1.97 -0.24
CA SER A 66 9.17 -1.55 1.11
C SER A 66 8.15 -0.41 1.08
N HIS A 67 8.26 0.52 0.13
CA HIS A 67 7.26 1.57 -0.05
C HIS A 67 5.94 1.03 -0.59
N GLY A 68 5.98 0.08 -1.53
CA GLY A 68 4.80 -0.64 -2.01
C GLY A 68 4.06 -1.36 -0.88
N ASP A 69 4.77 -2.15 -0.08
CA ASP A 69 4.20 -2.88 1.07
C ASP A 69 3.52 -1.93 2.08
N LYS A 70 4.14 -0.77 2.36
CA LYS A 70 3.57 0.25 3.25
C LYS A 70 2.33 0.92 2.68
N ALA A 71 2.31 1.19 1.36
CA ALA A 71 1.15 1.76 0.69
C ALA A 71 -0.03 0.77 0.74
N THR A 72 0.23 -0.51 0.49
CA THR A 72 -0.77 -1.57 0.64
C THR A 72 -1.30 -1.67 2.07
N ASP A 73 -0.44 -1.72 3.10
CA ASP A 73 -0.88 -1.76 4.51
C ASP A 73 -1.72 -0.52 4.89
N PHE A 74 -1.35 0.65 4.37
CA PHE A 74 -2.13 1.87 4.60
C PHE A 74 -3.51 1.80 3.94
N GLY A 75 -3.58 1.33 2.69
CA GLY A 75 -4.85 1.11 2.00
C GLY A 75 -5.75 0.14 2.74
N ASP A 76 -5.19 -0.98 3.20
CA ASP A 76 -5.85 -2.01 3.99
C ASP A 76 -6.50 -1.44 5.27
N ARG A 77 -5.80 -0.52 5.94
CA ARG A 77 -6.29 0.17 7.14
C ARG A 77 -7.44 1.13 6.83
N LEU A 78 -7.38 1.84 5.70
CA LEU A 78 -8.48 2.71 5.26
C LEU A 78 -9.71 1.87 4.89
N SER A 79 -9.54 0.77 4.17
CA SER A 79 -10.62 -0.17 3.83
C SER A 79 -11.27 -0.76 5.09
N LYS A 80 -10.47 -1.15 6.11
CA LYS A 80 -10.98 -1.63 7.41
C LYS A 80 -11.70 -0.54 8.21
N ALA A 81 -11.16 0.68 8.20
CA ALA A 81 -11.81 1.82 8.84
C ALA A 81 -13.16 2.14 8.18
N ALA A 82 -13.24 2.08 6.84
CA ALA A 82 -14.48 2.32 6.10
C ALA A 82 -15.56 1.33 6.52
N LYS A 83 -15.24 0.03 6.53
CA LYS A 83 -16.15 -1.02 7.02
C LYS A 83 -16.60 -0.77 8.47
N SER A 84 -15.68 -0.37 9.34
CA SER A 84 -16.02 -0.07 10.74
C SER A 84 -17.00 1.10 10.87
N TYR A 85 -16.90 2.10 9.99
CA TYR A 85 -17.86 3.21 9.95
C TYR A 85 -19.21 2.78 9.37
N GLU A 86 -19.23 1.99 8.29
CA GLU A 86 -20.48 1.43 7.73
C GLU A 86 -21.22 0.57 8.76
N ASP A 87 -20.51 -0.34 9.42
CA ASP A 87 -21.07 -1.21 10.45
C ASP A 87 -21.55 -0.39 11.67
N GLY A 88 -20.79 0.64 12.07
CA GLY A 88 -21.15 1.54 13.17
C GLY A 88 -22.40 2.37 12.88
N GLU A 89 -22.54 2.90 11.66
CA GLU A 89 -23.74 3.61 11.23
C GLU A 89 -24.96 2.67 11.12
N ALA A 90 -24.77 1.44 10.62
CA ALA A 90 -25.82 0.43 10.56
C ALA A 90 -26.35 0.08 11.96
N VAL A 91 -25.45 -0.20 12.91
CA VAL A 91 -25.81 -0.49 14.31
C VAL A 91 -26.51 0.70 14.99
N SER A 92 -26.06 1.93 14.74
CA SER A 92 -26.73 3.13 15.27
C SER A 92 -28.16 3.26 14.73
N THR A 93 -28.37 2.96 13.46
CA THR A 93 -29.69 3.07 12.82
C THR A 93 -30.65 2.00 13.35
N ASP A 94 -30.20 0.75 13.50
CA ASP A 94 -31.00 -0.34 14.07
C ASP A 94 -31.34 -0.10 15.55
N MET A 95 -30.41 0.43 16.37
CA MET A 95 -30.69 0.78 17.76
C MET A 95 -31.69 1.93 17.89
N ILE A 96 -31.69 2.90 16.97
CA ILE A 96 -32.66 3.99 16.95
C ILE A 96 -34.03 3.47 16.52
N ALA A 97 -34.10 2.66 15.46
CA ALA A 97 -35.34 2.04 15.00
C ALA A 97 -35.96 1.13 16.08
N SER A 98 -35.14 0.34 16.78
CA SER A 98 -35.59 -0.56 17.85
C SER A 98 -36.05 0.17 19.12
N LYS A 99 -35.68 1.44 19.32
CA LYS A 99 -36.16 2.27 20.44
C LYS A 99 -37.41 3.08 20.11
N GLN A 100 -37.88 3.07 18.85
CA GLN A 100 -39.10 3.76 18.41
C GLN A 100 -40.34 2.85 18.35
N VAL A 101 -40.24 1.59 18.77
CA VAL A 101 -41.36 0.63 18.88
C VAL A 101 -41.72 0.40 20.35
#